data_AF-A0A9X0H127-F1
#
_entry.id   AF-A0A9X0H127-F1
#
_cell.length_a   1.000
_cell.length_b   1.000
_cell.length_c   1.000
_cell.angle_alpha   90.00
_cell.angle_beta   90.00
_cell.angle_gamma   90.00
#
_symmetry.space_group_name_H-M   'P 1'
#
loop_
_entity.id
_entity.type
_entity.pdbx_description
1 polymer ?
#
loop_
_entity_poly.entity_id
_entity_poly.type
_entity_poly.pdbx_seq_one_letter_code
_entity_poly.pdbx_strand_id
1 'polypeptide(L)'
;MGQNNERWEVNLPAFKNIESYLGVIDHNLSVSAPLEAKTVRTEGVDIRQAANGSIEVYRGGQQVKPAKPHLREIASKHGLSITSASGITLNTRDLGRKIIKFLSEQQR
;
A
#
# COMPACT_ATOMS: atom_id res chain seq x y z
N MET A 1 -15.74 -47.13 -33.63
CA MET A 1 -15.15 -47.14 -32.28
C MET A 1 -14.64 -45.73 -31.97
N GLY A 2 -15.31 -45.05 -31.03
CA GLY A 2 -14.87 -43.86 -30.26
C GLY A 2 -14.14 -42.70 -30.95
N GLN A 3 -14.87 -41.71 -31.45
CA GLN A 3 -14.34 -40.34 -31.56
C GLN A 3 -14.42 -39.70 -30.16
N ASN A 4 -13.35 -39.77 -29.37
CA ASN A 4 -13.21 -38.98 -28.15
C ASN A 4 -12.90 -37.53 -28.55
N ASN A 5 -13.94 -36.78 -28.92
CA ASN A 5 -13.85 -35.32 -28.93
C ASN A 5 -13.78 -34.89 -27.47
N GLU A 6 -12.58 -34.49 -27.03
CA GLU A 6 -12.33 -33.81 -25.76
C GLU A 6 -13.15 -32.51 -25.75
N ARG A 7 -14.38 -32.64 -25.23
CA ARG A 7 -15.33 -31.55 -25.12
C ARG A 7 -14.83 -30.63 -24.02
N TRP A 8 -14.32 -29.47 -24.41
CA TRP A 8 -13.96 -28.42 -23.48
C TRP A 8 -15.23 -27.95 -22.77
N GLU A 9 -15.43 -28.39 -21.54
CA GLU A 9 -16.56 -27.98 -20.72
C GLU A 9 -16.13 -26.91 -19.71
N VAL A 10 -16.98 -25.90 -19.55
CA VAL A 10 -16.74 -24.79 -18.62
C VAL A 10 -16.87 -25.31 -17.19
N ASN A 11 -15.80 -25.18 -16.39
CA ASN A 11 -15.80 -25.56 -14.97
C ASN A 11 -16.61 -24.55 -14.13
N LEU A 12 -17.94 -24.72 -14.11
CA LEU A 12 -18.86 -23.85 -13.36
C LEU A 12 -18.53 -23.73 -11.86
N PRO A 13 -18.08 -24.79 -11.15
CA PRO A 13 -17.61 -24.67 -9.76
C PRO A 13 -16.45 -23.69 -9.55
N ALA A 14 -15.54 -23.54 -10.52
CA ALA A 14 -14.39 -22.64 -10.40
C ALA A 14 -14.83 -21.18 -10.18
N PHE A 15 -15.95 -20.76 -10.80
CA PHE A 15 -16.47 -19.40 -10.66
C PHE A 15 -16.91 -19.03 -9.23
N LYS A 16 -17.07 -20.02 -8.34
CA LYS A 16 -17.43 -19.79 -6.94
C LYS A 16 -16.22 -19.55 -6.04
N ASN A 17 -15.01 -19.96 -6.46
CA ASN A 17 -13.79 -19.72 -5.70
C ASN A 17 -13.08 -18.48 -6.23
N ILE A 18 -12.92 -17.47 -5.37
CA ILE A 18 -12.18 -16.23 -5.68
C ILE A 18 -10.75 -16.57 -6.16
N GLU A 19 -10.14 -17.63 -5.63
CA GLU A 19 -8.80 -18.09 -6.00
C GLU A 19 -8.72 -18.56 -7.46
N SER A 20 -9.82 -19.08 -8.04
CA SER A 20 -9.85 -19.53 -9.44
C SER A 20 -9.73 -18.38 -10.44
N TYR A 21 -10.09 -17.15 -10.03
CA TYR A 21 -9.90 -15.95 -10.86
C TYR A 21 -8.46 -15.43 -10.83
N LEU A 22 -7.62 -15.88 -9.88
CA LEU A 22 -6.22 -15.46 -9.81
C LEU A 22 -5.40 -15.93 -11.02
N GLY A 23 -5.79 -17.04 -11.65
CA GLY A 23 -5.14 -17.55 -12.87
C GLY A 23 -5.46 -16.79 -14.15
N VAL A 24 -6.44 -15.87 -14.13
CA VAL A 24 -6.82 -15.01 -15.27
C VAL A 24 -6.08 -13.67 -15.23
N ILE A 25 -5.26 -13.44 -14.19
CA ILE A 25 -4.48 -12.23 -14.05
C ILE A 25 -3.31 -12.26 -15.05
N ASP A 26 -3.26 -11.24 -15.90
CA ASP A 26 -2.19 -10.97 -16.86
C ASP A 26 -0.80 -11.22 -16.24
N HIS A 27 0.06 -11.98 -16.91
CA HIS A 27 1.43 -12.28 -16.46
C HIS A 27 2.30 -11.01 -16.27
N ASN A 28 1.88 -9.85 -16.78
CA ASN A 28 2.49 -8.54 -16.51
C ASN A 28 1.82 -7.76 -15.38
N LEU A 29 0.65 -8.18 -14.90
CA LEU A 29 0.14 -7.72 -13.63
C LEU A 29 0.91 -8.49 -12.56
N SER A 30 2.11 -8.01 -12.26
CA SER A 30 2.77 -8.31 -11.00
C SER A 30 1.72 -8.08 -9.91
N VAL A 31 1.16 -9.16 -9.37
CA VAL A 31 0.40 -9.14 -8.12
C VAL A 31 1.44 -8.92 -7.01
N SER A 32 2.13 -7.80 -7.07
CA SER A 32 2.73 -7.15 -5.93
C SER A 32 1.60 -6.45 -5.18
N ALA A 33 0.56 -7.20 -4.79
CA ALA A 33 -0.17 -6.81 -3.60
C ALA A 33 0.85 -7.01 -2.47
N PRO A 34 1.42 -5.95 -1.89
CA PRO A 34 2.39 -6.14 -0.85
C PRO A 34 1.59 -6.54 0.39
N LEU A 35 1.69 -7.82 0.73
CA LEU A 35 1.33 -8.37 2.04
C LEU A 35 1.85 -7.39 3.11
N GLU A 36 0.92 -6.75 3.81
CA GLU A 36 1.15 -5.75 4.87
C GLU A 36 1.67 -4.36 4.45
N ALA A 37 0.97 -3.68 3.54
CA ALA A 37 1.10 -2.22 3.45
C ALA A 37 0.56 -1.55 4.73
N LYS A 38 1.45 -1.08 5.62
CA LYS A 38 1.05 -0.30 6.81
C LYS A 38 0.41 1.01 6.35
N THR A 39 -0.85 1.19 6.69
CA THR A 39 -1.64 2.37 6.32
C THR A 39 -2.16 3.05 7.56
N VAL A 40 -2.00 4.37 7.63
CA VAL A 40 -2.60 5.21 8.66
C VAL A 40 -3.36 6.36 8.01
N ARG A 41 -4.47 6.76 8.63
CA ARG A 41 -5.29 7.89 8.19
C ARG A 41 -5.20 9.03 9.19
N THR A 42 -5.01 10.25 8.69
CA THR A 42 -5.01 11.49 9.49
C THR A 42 -5.54 12.66 8.67
N GLU A 43 -6.46 13.46 9.20
CA GLU A 43 -6.99 14.69 8.56
C GLU A 43 -7.35 14.56 7.06
N GLY A 44 -7.94 13.43 6.65
CA GLY A 44 -8.30 13.18 5.24
C GLY A 44 -7.11 12.85 4.32
N VAL A 45 -5.95 12.55 4.91
CA VAL A 45 -4.74 12.07 4.25
C VAL A 45 -4.46 10.62 4.69
N ASP A 46 -4.29 9.75 3.70
CA ASP A 46 -3.89 8.36 3.88
C ASP A 46 -2.39 8.24 3.60
N ILE A 47 -1.62 7.84 4.61
CA ILE A 47 -0.19 7.57 4.47
C ILE A 47 0.00 6.07 4.41
N ARG A 48 0.66 5.58 3.35
CA ARG A 48 0.91 4.16 3.11
C ARG A 48 2.41 3.89 3.01
N GLN A 49 2.84 2.81 3.64
CA GLN A 49 4.16 2.25 3.43
C GLN A 49 4.05 1.01 2.54
N ALA A 50 4.63 1.06 1.35
CA ALA A 50 4.76 -0.11 0.47
C ALA A 50 5.77 -1.12 1.05
N ALA A 51 5.73 -2.38 0.61
CA ALA A 51 6.63 -3.42 1.13
C ALA A 51 8.12 -3.12 0.87
N ASN A 52 8.46 -2.42 -0.22
CA ASN A 52 9.82 -1.96 -0.48
C ASN A 52 10.27 -0.80 0.46
N GLY A 53 9.39 -0.37 1.36
CA GLY A 53 9.60 0.72 2.30
C GLY A 53 9.36 2.11 1.70
N SER A 54 8.89 2.21 0.46
CA SER A 54 8.47 3.49 -0.12
C SER A 54 7.27 4.06 0.64
N ILE A 55 7.22 5.40 0.76
CA ILE A 55 6.13 6.10 1.43
C ILE A 55 5.29 6.83 0.39
N GLU A 56 4.01 6.57 0.43
CA GLU A 56 3.01 7.16 -0.43
C GLU A 56 2.00 7.95 0.40
N VAL A 57 1.61 9.10 -0.10
CA VAL A 57 0.65 9.98 0.54
C VAL A 57 -0.53 10.14 -0.40
N TYR A 58 -1.75 9.91 0.09
CA TYR A 58 -2.98 10.05 -0.66
C TYR A 58 -3.87 11.08 0.01
N ARG A 59 -4.50 11.96 -0.76
CA ARG A 59 -5.51 12.91 -0.27
C ARG A 59 -6.75 12.76 -1.15
N GLY A 60 -7.90 12.45 -0.53
CA GLY A 60 -9.14 12.20 -1.28
C GLY A 60 -9.00 11.08 -2.34
N GLY A 61 -8.20 10.06 -2.07
CA GLY A 61 -7.95 8.94 -3.00
C GLY A 61 -6.92 9.21 -4.10
N GLN A 62 -6.42 10.44 -4.25
CA GLN A 62 -5.37 10.76 -5.23
C GLN A 62 -3.99 10.74 -4.58
N GLN A 63 -3.02 10.09 -5.24
CA GLN A 63 -1.64 10.07 -4.78
C GLN A 63 -1.01 11.47 -4.94
N VAL A 64 -0.49 12.01 -3.85
CA VAL A 64 0.12 13.34 -3.81
C VAL A 64 1.62 13.22 -4.03
N LYS A 65 2.13 13.90 -5.06
CA LYS A 65 3.56 14.01 -5.36
C LYS A 65 3.95 15.49 -5.48
N PRO A 66 5.04 15.94 -4.82
CA PRO A 66 5.93 15.18 -3.94
C PRO A 66 5.32 14.92 -2.55
N ALA A 67 5.62 13.76 -1.96
CA ALA A 67 5.12 13.37 -0.64
C ALA A 67 5.80 14.13 0.53
N LYS A 68 7.08 14.51 0.38
CA LYS A 68 7.91 15.05 1.47
C LYS A 68 7.35 16.34 2.13
N PRO A 69 6.86 17.35 1.39
CA PRO A 69 6.30 18.56 2.01
C PRO A 69 5.06 18.25 2.88
N HIS A 70 4.19 17.37 2.40
CA HIS A 70 2.98 16.94 3.10
C HIS A 70 3.32 16.19 4.39
N LEU A 71 4.31 15.28 4.34
CA LEU A 71 4.79 14.60 5.54
C LEU A 71 5.39 15.57 6.56
N ARG A 72 6.07 16.64 6.13
CA ARG A 72 6.60 17.66 7.05
C ARG A 72 5.49 18.45 7.71
N GLU A 73 4.45 18.82 6.97
CA GLU A 73 3.29 19.51 7.52
C GLU A 73 2.62 18.65 8.61
N ILE A 74 2.38 17.37 8.31
CA ILE A 74 1.80 16.41 9.26
C ILE A 74 2.71 16.24 10.49
N ALA A 75 4.02 16.11 10.29
CA ALA A 75 4.98 16.02 11.40
C ALA A 75 4.93 17.25 12.30
N SER A 76 4.94 18.46 11.71
CA SER A 76 4.85 19.72 12.46
C SER A 76 3.55 19.84 13.25
N LYS A 77 2.41 19.45 12.67
CA LYS A 77 1.10 19.44 13.35
C LYS A 77 1.09 18.54 14.59
N HIS A 78 1.73 17.37 14.51
CA HIS A 78 1.81 16.42 15.62
C HIS A 78 3.03 16.64 16.54
N GLY A 79 3.79 17.72 16.37
CA GLY A 79 4.99 18.00 17.18
C GLY A 79 6.14 17.01 16.96
N LEU A 80 6.16 16.28 15.84
CA LEU A 80 7.20 15.32 15.52
C LEU A 80 8.43 16.03 14.94
N SER A 81 9.60 15.74 15.52
CA SER A 81 10.86 16.27 14.97
C SER A 81 11.11 15.74 13.54
N ILE A 82 11.43 16.66 12.64
CA ILE A 82 11.83 16.43 11.24
C ILE A 82 13.34 16.14 11.09
N THR A 83 14.09 16.19 12.19
CA THR A 83 15.52 15.87 12.24
C THR A 83 15.77 14.57 13.01
N SER A 84 16.85 13.89 12.64
CA SER A 84 17.41 12.76 13.40
C SER A 84 18.09 13.27 14.68
N ALA A 85 18.42 12.34 15.60
CA ALA A 85 19.21 12.62 16.80
C ALA A 85 20.56 13.30 16.48
N SER A 86 21.14 12.99 15.31
CA SER A 86 22.39 13.60 14.82
C SER A 86 22.19 14.97 14.15
N GLY A 87 20.98 15.54 14.15
CA GLY A 87 20.67 16.84 13.54
C GLY A 87 20.38 16.83 12.04
N ILE A 88 20.54 15.68 11.36
CA ILE A 88 20.30 15.56 9.90
C ILE A 88 18.79 15.52 9.60
N THR A 89 18.36 16.22 8.56
CA THR A 89 16.95 16.21 8.11
C THR A 89 16.52 14.82 7.64
N LEU A 90 15.38 14.32 8.11
CA LEU A 90 14.84 13.03 7.70
C LEU A 90 14.46 13.03 6.21
N ASN A 91 14.78 11.94 5.52
CA ASN A 91 14.28 11.71 4.17
C ASN A 91 12.78 11.30 4.23
N THR A 92 12.13 11.24 3.06
CA THR A 92 10.70 10.90 2.95
C THR A 92 10.37 9.56 3.62
N ARG A 93 11.25 8.57 3.49
CA ARG A 93 11.06 7.22 4.03
C ARG A 93 11.12 7.21 5.56
N ASP A 94 12.14 7.84 6.13
CA ASP A 94 12.34 7.88 7.58
C ASP A 94 11.28 8.73 8.28
N LEU A 95 10.92 9.88 7.68
CA LEU A 95 9.85 10.73 8.17
C LEU A 95 8.50 10.00 8.11
N GLY A 96 8.19 9.34 6.99
CA GLY A 96 6.96 8.57 6.84
C GLY A 96 6.85 7.42 7.84
N ARG A 97 7.90 6.64 8.05
CA ARG A 97 7.92 5.58 9.07
C ARG A 97 7.66 6.11 10.47
N LYS A 98 8.26 7.25 10.84
CA LYS A 98 8.07 7.89 12.14
C LYS A 98 6.62 8.32 12.35
N ILE A 99 6.01 8.93 11.34
CA ILE A 99 4.59 9.36 11.37
C ILE A 99 3.67 8.15 11.47
N ILE A 100 3.87 7.12 10.64
CA ILE A 100 3.07 5.89 10.67
C ILE A 100 3.11 5.25 12.06
N LYS A 101 4.31 5.11 12.64
CA LYS A 101 4.47 4.57 13.99
C LYS A 101 3.68 5.39 15.02
N PHE A 102 3.90 6.71 15.04
CA PHE A 102 3.22 7.61 15.97
C PHE A 102 1.69 7.52 15.85
N LEU A 103 1.15 7.61 14.64
CA LEU A 103 -0.30 7.55 14.41
C LEU A 103 -0.89 6.18 14.74
N SER A 104 -0.16 5.09 14.47
CA SER A 104 -0.61 3.74 14.83
C SER A 104 -0.69 3.53 16.34
N GLU A 105 0.18 4.17 17.12
CA GLU A 105 0.17 4.12 18.57
C GLU A 105 -0.96 4.95 19.17
N GLN A 106 -1.37 6.05 18.52
CA GLN A 106 -2.50 6.89 18.94
C GLN A 106 -3.88 6.27 18.64
N GLN A 107 -3.95 5.32 17.70
CA GLN A 107 -5.21 4.69 17.28
C GLN A 107 -5.51 3.38 18.01
N ARG A 108 -4.68 3.01 18.99
CA ARG A 108 -4.80 1.78 19.77
C ARG A 108 -5.38 2.07 21.16
#